data_AF-A0A024TI24-F1
#
_entry.id   AF-A0A024TI24-F1
#
_cell.length_a   1.000
_cell.length_b   1.000
_cell.length_c   1.000
_cell.angle_alpha   90.00
_cell.angle_beta   90.00
_cell.angle_gamma   90.00
#
_symmetry.space_group_name_H-M   'P 1'
#
loop_
_entity.id
_entity.type
_entity.pdbx_description
1 polymer ?
#
loop_
_entity_poly.entity_id
_entity_poly.type
_entity_poly.pdbx_seq_one_letter_code
_entity_poly.pdbx_strand_id
1 'polypeptide(L)'
;MSFFGLTFLGTQEPFVGTVPLYAFDDTELVAAAEAISKGDGGAVDMANIEAFLALVYRCPREVSPPQDIVNQVRAWFPQGVLPLSQFTTGILALKAHAEATETQNQTDTWSKGCEFTSGLDLRAAKVKHTRMIKDPNEKYTAPLTDSQTFGWVKGPPVKTFPKKSCEETKFASAMIQSGVNYF
;
A
#
# COMPACT_ATOMS: atom_id res chain seq x y z
N MET A 1 -5.06 17.77 -2.05
CA MET A 1 -4.94 19.00 -2.89
C MET A 1 -3.84 18.73 -3.91
N SER A 2 -4.20 18.57 -5.18
CA SER A 2 -3.23 18.27 -6.26
C SER A 2 -2.30 19.47 -6.50
N PHE A 3 -1.01 19.21 -6.74
CA PHE A 3 -0.06 20.25 -7.14
C PHE A 3 -0.40 20.69 -8.57
N PHE A 4 -1.06 21.85 -8.70
CA PHE A 4 -1.49 22.44 -9.99
C PHE A 4 -2.26 21.47 -10.91
N GLY A 5 -3.15 20.64 -10.36
CA GLY A 5 -3.95 19.70 -11.17
C GLY A 5 -3.16 18.51 -11.73
N LEU A 6 -1.91 18.30 -11.30
CA LEU A 6 -1.13 17.13 -11.71
C LEU A 6 -1.56 15.90 -10.89
N THR A 7 -2.46 15.11 -11.47
CA THR A 7 -3.01 13.86 -10.89
C THR A 7 -2.45 12.60 -11.54
N PHE A 8 -1.84 12.72 -12.73
CA PHE A 8 -1.38 11.57 -13.52
C PHE A 8 0.05 11.10 -13.17
N LEU A 9 0.82 11.85 -12.38
CA LEU A 9 2.20 11.52 -12.01
C LEU A 9 2.33 10.63 -10.77
N GLY A 10 1.27 9.89 -10.45
CA GLY A 10 1.21 9.04 -9.27
C GLY A 10 0.72 9.77 -8.03
N THR A 11 0.94 9.14 -6.88
CA THR A 11 0.35 9.47 -5.58
C THR A 11 0.75 10.87 -5.11
N GLN A 12 -0.23 11.68 -4.68
CA GLN A 12 0.04 13.01 -4.11
C GLN A 12 0.82 12.91 -2.79
N GLU A 13 0.53 11.87 -2.00
CA GLU A 13 1.28 11.53 -0.80
C GLU A 13 2.06 10.25 -1.06
N PRO A 14 3.41 10.27 -0.99
CA PRO A 14 4.24 9.10 -1.30
C PRO A 14 4.04 7.94 -0.31
N PHE A 15 3.37 8.20 0.81
CA PHE A 15 3.02 7.19 1.82
C PHE A 15 1.66 6.54 1.58
N VAL A 16 0.83 7.10 0.69
CA VAL A 16 -0.49 6.61 0.31
C VAL A 16 -0.37 6.03 -1.09
N GLY A 17 -0.12 4.72 -1.18
CA GLY A 17 0.39 4.04 -2.39
C GLY A 17 -0.47 4.11 -3.67
N THR A 18 -1.67 4.69 -3.65
CA THR A 18 -2.54 4.87 -4.84
C THR A 18 -3.18 6.26 -4.86
N VAL A 19 -3.28 6.88 -6.04
CA VAL A 19 -4.01 8.15 -6.20
C VAL A 19 -5.50 7.90 -5.95
N PRO A 20 -6.12 8.58 -4.98
CA PRO A 20 -7.51 8.34 -4.65
C PRO A 20 -8.46 9.04 -5.63
N LEU A 21 -9.70 8.54 -5.73
CA LEU A 21 -10.66 9.00 -6.73
C LEU A 21 -11.05 10.50 -6.56
N TYR A 22 -11.05 11.02 -5.34
CA TYR A 22 -11.37 12.44 -5.09
C TYR A 22 -10.29 13.42 -5.53
N ALA A 23 -9.09 12.93 -5.85
CA ALA A 23 -8.03 13.77 -6.38
C ALA A 23 -8.32 14.28 -7.79
N PHE A 24 -9.22 13.62 -8.54
CA PHE A 24 -9.58 13.96 -9.91
C PHE A 24 -10.70 14.99 -9.96
N ASP A 25 -10.67 15.84 -10.98
CA ASP A 25 -11.72 16.83 -11.21
C ASP A 25 -13.00 16.16 -11.74
N ASP A 26 -14.15 16.75 -11.42
CA ASP A 26 -15.46 16.20 -11.82
C ASP A 26 -15.59 16.14 -13.35
N THR A 27 -15.00 17.11 -14.05
CA THR A 27 -14.99 17.19 -15.51
C THR A 27 -14.21 16.06 -16.15
N GLU A 28 -13.10 15.62 -15.55
CA GLU A 28 -12.30 14.50 -16.04
C GLU A 28 -13.06 13.17 -15.89
N LEU A 29 -13.75 12.97 -14.77
CA LEU A 29 -14.56 11.78 -14.52
C LEU A 29 -15.75 11.69 -15.48
N VAL A 30 -16.45 12.81 -15.71
CA VAL A 30 -17.57 12.86 -16.64
C VAL A 30 -17.10 12.64 -18.08
N ALA A 31 -16.00 13.27 -18.50
CA ALA A 31 -15.45 13.09 -19.85
C ALA A 31 -15.02 11.64 -20.11
N ALA A 32 -14.42 10.96 -19.13
CA ALA A 32 -14.06 9.56 -19.23
C ALA A 32 -15.29 8.64 -19.32
N ALA A 33 -16.36 8.94 -18.58
CA ALA A 33 -17.61 8.19 -18.64
C ALA A 33 -18.30 8.34 -20.01
N GLU A 34 -18.32 9.55 -20.55
CA GLU A 34 -18.84 9.84 -21.89
C GLU A 34 -18.04 9.11 -22.98
N ALA A 35 -16.71 9.06 -22.87
CA ALA A 35 -15.85 8.39 -23.84
C ALA A 35 -16.19 6.90 -24.02
N ILE A 36 -16.62 6.23 -22.96
CA ILE A 36 -16.95 4.78 -22.97
C ILE A 36 -18.38 4.56 -23.42
N SER A 37 -19.30 5.43 -23.00
CA SER A 37 -20.72 5.33 -23.37
C SER A 37 -20.99 5.51 -24.87
N LYS A 38 -20.06 6.13 -25.62
CA LYS A 38 -20.16 6.37 -27.06
C LYS A 38 -20.24 5.06 -27.88
N GLY A 39 -19.79 3.94 -27.32
CA GLY A 39 -19.91 2.62 -27.95
C GLY A 39 -21.31 2.00 -27.84
N ASP A 40 -22.00 2.22 -26.71
CA ASP A 40 -23.19 1.45 -26.29
C ASP A 40 -24.47 2.30 -26.16
N GLY A 41 -24.59 3.38 -26.93
CA GLY A 41 -25.83 4.18 -27.00
C GLY A 41 -26.17 4.96 -25.73
N GLY A 42 -25.16 5.35 -24.94
CA GLY A 42 -25.36 6.15 -23.72
C GLY A 42 -25.51 5.32 -22.43
N ALA A 43 -25.17 4.04 -22.48
CA ALA A 43 -25.07 3.17 -21.31
C ALA A 43 -23.61 2.77 -21.02
N VAL A 44 -23.33 2.47 -19.76
CA VAL A 44 -22.02 2.02 -19.26
C VAL A 44 -22.19 0.62 -18.69
N ASP A 45 -21.54 -0.37 -19.30
CA ASP A 45 -21.45 -1.72 -18.76
C ASP A 45 -20.39 -1.76 -17.64
N MET A 46 -20.72 -2.39 -16.51
CA MET A 46 -19.76 -2.60 -15.42
C MET A 46 -18.58 -3.47 -15.83
N ALA A 47 -18.69 -4.27 -16.90
CA ALA A 47 -17.55 -4.96 -17.50
C ALA A 47 -16.48 -3.98 -18.02
N ASN A 48 -16.88 -2.78 -18.45
CA ASN A 48 -16.00 -1.75 -19.03
C ASN A 48 -15.41 -0.78 -17.99
N ILE A 49 -15.59 -1.03 -16.68
CA ILE A 49 -15.02 -0.18 -15.60
C ILE A 49 -13.49 -0.10 -15.67
N GLU A 50 -12.82 -1.19 -16.04
CA GLU A 50 -11.35 -1.18 -16.12
C GLU A 50 -10.87 -0.25 -17.24
N ALA A 51 -11.60 -0.20 -18.37
CA ALA A 51 -11.34 0.77 -19.43
C ALA A 51 -11.62 2.20 -18.98
N PHE A 52 -12.64 2.41 -18.12
CA PHE A 52 -12.92 3.71 -17.51
C PHE A 52 -11.78 4.20 -16.64
N LEU A 53 -11.35 3.37 -15.69
CA LEU A 53 -10.26 3.71 -14.81
C LEU A 53 -8.95 3.86 -15.58
N ALA A 54 -8.71 3.06 -16.62
CA ALA A 54 -7.55 3.24 -17.48
C ALA A 54 -7.53 4.61 -18.18
N LEU A 55 -8.69 5.15 -18.58
CA LEU A 55 -8.79 6.49 -19.14
C LEU A 55 -8.57 7.58 -18.09
N VAL A 56 -9.19 7.44 -16.90
CA VAL A 56 -9.04 8.41 -15.79
C VAL A 56 -7.59 8.49 -15.32
N TYR A 57 -6.95 7.35 -15.08
CA TYR A 57 -5.56 7.27 -14.62
C TYR A 57 -4.54 7.36 -15.75
N ARG A 58 -4.99 7.53 -17.00
CA ARG A 58 -4.16 7.59 -18.21
C ARG A 58 -3.15 6.43 -18.29
N CYS A 59 -3.60 5.22 -17.98
CA CYS A 59 -2.77 4.04 -18.01
C CYS A 59 -2.24 3.79 -19.44
N PRO A 60 -0.95 3.42 -19.61
CA PRO A 60 -0.42 2.98 -20.90
C PRO A 60 -1.22 1.79 -21.43
N ARG A 61 -1.19 1.57 -22.75
CA ARG A 61 -1.84 0.40 -23.38
C ARG A 61 -1.39 -0.88 -22.67
N GLU A 62 -2.35 -1.73 -22.34
CA GLU A 62 -2.19 -3.05 -21.69
C GLU A 62 -1.78 -3.02 -20.21
N VAL A 63 -1.70 -1.84 -19.58
CA VAL A 63 -1.49 -1.73 -18.13
C VAL A 63 -2.85 -1.68 -17.43
N SER A 64 -3.10 -2.63 -16.53
CA SER A 64 -4.32 -2.64 -15.72
C SER A 64 -4.34 -1.46 -14.73
N PRO A 65 -5.48 -0.80 -14.52
CA PRO A 65 -5.61 0.24 -13.50
C PRO A 65 -5.38 -0.31 -12.08
N PRO A 66 -5.14 0.57 -11.08
CA PRO A 66 -4.95 0.16 -9.69
C PRO A 66 -6.11 -0.71 -9.18
N GLN A 67 -5.81 -1.96 -8.80
CA GLN A 67 -6.82 -2.97 -8.46
C GLN A 67 -7.64 -2.59 -7.23
N ASP A 68 -7.06 -1.88 -6.27
CA ASP A 68 -7.76 -1.41 -5.07
C ASP A 68 -8.92 -0.48 -5.45
N ILE A 69 -8.70 0.42 -6.41
CA ILE A 69 -9.70 1.35 -6.92
C ILE A 69 -10.74 0.63 -7.77
N VAL A 70 -10.32 -0.33 -8.60
CA VAL A 70 -11.25 -1.19 -9.37
C VAL A 70 -12.21 -1.91 -8.43
N ASN A 71 -11.69 -2.51 -7.36
CA ASN A 71 -12.48 -3.21 -6.35
C ASN A 71 -13.42 -2.25 -5.61
N GLN A 72 -12.96 -1.04 -5.28
CA GLN A 72 -13.79 -0.01 -4.65
C GLN A 72 -14.97 0.40 -5.53
N VAL A 73 -14.74 0.66 -6.82
CA VAL A 73 -15.80 1.02 -7.76
C VAL A 73 -16.78 -0.15 -7.96
N ARG A 74 -16.26 -1.38 -8.12
CA ARG A 74 -17.10 -2.58 -8.25
C ARG A 74 -17.95 -2.88 -7.02
N ALA A 75 -17.46 -2.55 -5.83
CA ALA A 75 -18.24 -2.72 -4.60
C ALA A 75 -19.34 -1.66 -4.45
N TRP A 76 -19.15 -0.47 -5.03
CA TRP A 76 -20.11 0.63 -4.95
C TRP A 76 -21.29 0.47 -5.91
N PHE A 77 -21.03 -0.02 -7.12
CA PHE A 77 -22.04 -0.16 -8.16
C PHE A 77 -22.63 -1.58 -8.22
N PRO A 78 -23.93 -1.73 -8.51
CA PRO A 78 -24.52 -3.03 -8.80
C PRO A 78 -23.95 -3.60 -10.12
N GLN A 79 -23.90 -4.93 -10.24
CA GLN A 79 -23.51 -5.57 -11.50
C GLN A 79 -24.58 -5.34 -12.58
N GLY A 80 -24.15 -5.01 -13.80
CA GLY A 80 -25.02 -4.86 -14.96
C GLY A 80 -24.68 -3.65 -15.82
N VAL A 81 -25.68 -3.20 -16.58
CA VAL A 81 -25.58 -2.03 -17.46
C VAL A 81 -26.31 -0.85 -16.79
N LEU A 82 -25.61 0.28 -16.66
CA LEU A 82 -26.15 1.50 -16.05
C LEU A 82 -26.27 2.61 -17.09
N PRO A 83 -27.36 3.39 -17.12
CA PRO A 83 -27.43 4.63 -17.90
C PRO A 83 -26.32 5.61 -17.50
N LEU A 84 -25.79 6.37 -18.47
CA LEU A 84 -24.73 7.35 -18.23
C LEU A 84 -25.05 8.31 -17.06
N SER A 85 -26.28 8.81 -16.98
CA SER A 85 -26.70 9.74 -15.91
C SER A 85 -26.65 9.11 -14.51
N GLN A 86 -26.97 7.82 -14.40
CA GLN A 86 -26.89 7.09 -13.13
C GLN A 86 -25.44 6.78 -12.76
N PHE A 87 -24.60 6.50 -13.76
CA PHE A 87 -23.17 6.27 -13.55
C PHE A 87 -22.45 7.55 -13.09
N THR A 88 -22.70 8.69 -13.75
CA THR A 88 -22.06 9.97 -13.38
C THR A 88 -22.50 10.46 -12.01
N THR A 89 -23.78 10.33 -11.66
CA THR A 89 -24.24 10.66 -10.30
C THR A 89 -23.64 9.72 -9.25
N GLY A 90 -23.56 8.42 -9.56
CA GLY A 90 -22.96 7.43 -8.68
C GLY A 90 -21.45 7.65 -8.47
N ILE A 91 -20.69 8.02 -9.50
CA ILE A 91 -19.23 8.20 -9.40
C ILE A 91 -18.90 9.47 -8.61
N LEU A 92 -19.69 10.54 -8.77
CA LEU A 92 -19.54 11.75 -7.96
C LEU A 92 -19.93 11.51 -6.49
N ALA A 93 -20.94 10.68 -6.23
CA ALA A 93 -21.28 10.25 -4.88
C ALA A 93 -20.15 9.40 -4.26
N LEU A 94 -19.57 8.47 -5.03
CA LEU A 94 -18.42 7.68 -4.60
C LEU A 94 -17.21 8.58 -4.30
N LYS A 95 -16.98 9.60 -5.13
CA LYS A 95 -15.93 10.60 -4.93
C LYS A 95 -16.07 11.30 -3.57
N ALA A 96 -17.26 11.84 -3.29
CA ALA A 96 -17.55 12.50 -2.02
C ALA A 96 -17.44 11.55 -0.83
N HIS A 97 -17.90 10.30 -0.98
CA HIS A 97 -17.75 9.27 0.05
C HIS A 97 -16.28 8.94 0.32
N ALA A 98 -15.46 8.81 -0.73
CA ALA A 98 -14.03 8.54 -0.61
C ALA A 98 -13.30 9.68 0.11
N GLU A 99 -13.61 10.94 -0.19
CA GLU A 99 -13.04 12.11 0.48
C GLU A 99 -13.38 12.13 1.99
N ALA A 100 -14.66 11.89 2.33
CA ALA A 100 -15.11 11.84 3.73
C ALA A 100 -14.44 10.68 4.51
N THR A 101 -14.32 9.52 3.87
CA THR A 101 -13.72 8.32 4.48
C THR A 101 -12.21 8.50 4.64
N GLU A 102 -11.52 9.10 3.68
CA GLU A 102 -10.08 9.34 3.81
C GLU A 102 -9.73 10.37 4.87
N THR A 103 -10.56 11.39 5.07
CA THR A 103 -10.37 12.32 6.19
C THR A 103 -10.38 11.59 7.54
N GLN A 104 -11.16 10.51 7.65
CA GLN A 104 -11.19 9.64 8.84
C GLN A 104 -10.05 8.59 8.82
N ASN A 105 -9.70 8.02 7.67
CA ASN A 105 -8.65 7.01 7.58
C ASN A 105 -7.24 7.59 7.65
N GLN A 106 -7.03 8.86 7.29
CA GLN A 106 -5.74 9.55 7.45
C GLN A 106 -5.34 9.64 8.91
N THR A 107 -6.30 9.88 9.82
CA THR A 107 -6.01 9.85 11.27
C THR A 107 -5.60 8.46 11.73
N ASP A 108 -6.23 7.42 11.20
CA ASP A 108 -5.93 6.02 11.56
C ASP A 108 -4.63 5.51 10.92
N THR A 109 -4.31 5.90 9.69
CA THR A 109 -3.08 5.48 8.99
C THR A 109 -1.85 6.17 9.56
N TRP A 110 -1.97 7.46 9.88
CA TRP A 110 -0.97 8.19 10.67
C TRP A 110 -0.75 7.50 12.02
N SER A 111 -1.81 7.03 12.68
CA SER A 111 -1.69 6.30 13.96
C SER A 111 -0.91 4.98 13.85
N LYS A 112 -0.92 4.33 12.68
CA LYS A 112 -0.18 3.07 12.46
C LYS A 112 1.31 3.33 12.28
N GLY A 113 1.69 4.32 11.48
CA GLY A 113 3.09 4.65 11.19
C GLY A 113 3.77 5.50 12.28
N CYS A 114 3.02 6.38 12.95
CA CYS A 114 3.53 7.29 13.98
C CYS A 114 3.18 6.79 15.38
N GLU A 115 4.09 6.03 15.98
CA GLU A 115 3.97 5.60 17.39
C GLU A 115 4.25 6.72 18.40
N PHE A 116 4.93 7.79 17.95
CA PHE A 116 5.24 8.96 18.79
C PHE A 116 4.47 10.17 18.28
N THR A 117 3.81 10.86 19.20
CA THR A 117 3.12 12.14 18.93
C THR A 117 4.06 13.33 19.09
N SER A 118 5.17 13.19 19.84
CA SER A 118 6.14 14.25 20.07
C SER A 118 7.58 13.84 19.69
N GLY A 119 8.33 14.79 19.12
CA GLY A 119 9.74 14.60 18.80
C GLY A 119 10.66 14.53 20.02
N LEU A 120 10.21 14.97 21.20
CA LEU A 120 10.93 14.81 22.46
C LEU A 120 10.87 13.35 22.93
N ASP A 121 9.68 12.73 22.87
CA ASP A 121 9.49 11.34 23.26
C ASP A 121 10.28 10.39 22.35
N LEU A 122 10.26 10.65 21.04
CA LEU A 122 11.07 9.89 20.07
C LEU A 122 12.57 9.97 20.40
N ARG A 123 13.07 11.14 20.78
CA ARG A 123 14.48 11.32 21.16
C ARG A 123 14.80 10.61 22.48
N ALA A 124 13.92 10.71 23.47
CA ALA A 124 14.10 10.03 24.74
C ALA A 124 14.11 8.50 24.57
N ALA A 125 13.23 7.94 23.75
CA ALA A 125 13.21 6.51 23.41
C ALA A 125 14.50 6.07 22.69
N LYS A 126 15.00 6.89 21.74
CA LYS A 126 16.27 6.62 21.06
C LYS A 126 17.46 6.56 22.02
N VAL A 127 17.56 7.50 22.96
CA VAL A 127 18.64 7.52 23.96
C VAL A 127 18.57 6.29 24.88
N LYS A 128 17.36 5.81 25.19
CA LYS A 128 17.14 4.62 26.02
C LYS A 128 17.24 3.30 25.25
N HIS A 129 17.54 3.33 23.96
CA HIS A 129 17.49 2.16 23.07
C HIS A 129 16.16 1.40 23.09
N THR A 130 15.06 2.10 23.41
CA THR A 130 13.72 1.54 23.35
C THR A 130 13.32 1.39 21.88
N ARG A 131 13.00 0.17 21.46
CA ARG A 131 12.52 -0.12 20.11
C ARG A 131 11.05 0.26 19.95
N MET A 132 10.66 0.47 18.70
CA MET A 132 9.25 0.62 18.30
C MET A 132 8.49 -0.67 18.61
N ILE A 133 7.19 -0.54 18.89
CA ILE A 133 6.30 -1.67 19.21
C ILE A 133 5.99 -2.47 17.95
N LYS A 134 5.66 -1.78 16.85
CA LYS A 134 5.26 -2.43 15.59
C LYS A 134 6.44 -2.52 14.63
N ASP A 135 6.52 -3.65 13.94
CA ASP A 135 7.51 -3.87 12.88
C ASP A 135 7.16 -3.05 11.62
N PRO A 136 8.16 -2.71 10.76
CA PRO A 136 7.91 -1.97 9.53
C PRO A 136 6.84 -2.59 8.62
N ASN A 137 6.80 -3.93 8.53
CA ASN A 137 5.82 -4.68 7.72
C ASN A 137 4.38 -4.57 8.25
N GLU A 138 4.20 -4.24 9.52
CA GLU A 138 2.88 -4.02 10.12
C GLU A 138 2.40 -2.57 9.92
N LYS A 139 3.33 -1.65 9.66
CA LYS A 139 3.08 -0.22 9.48
C LYS A 139 2.79 0.12 8.03
N TYR A 140 3.52 -0.49 7.11
CA TYR A 140 3.48 -0.16 5.69
C TYR A 140 3.22 -1.41 4.86
N THR A 141 2.58 -1.23 3.71
CA THR A 141 2.33 -2.30 2.73
C THR A 141 3.59 -2.69 1.97
N ALA A 142 4.49 -1.73 1.76
CA ALA A 142 5.74 -1.89 1.01
C ALA A 142 6.91 -1.20 1.73
N PRO A 143 8.16 -1.64 1.49
CA PRO A 143 9.34 -1.00 2.07
C PRO A 143 9.51 0.42 1.52
N LEU A 144 9.73 1.39 2.41
CA LEU A 144 9.93 2.80 2.06
C LEU A 144 11.40 3.14 1.77
N THR A 145 12.33 2.34 2.30
CA THR A 145 13.77 2.53 2.13
C THR A 145 14.44 1.24 1.67
N ASP A 146 15.56 1.36 0.97
CA ASP A 146 16.34 0.20 0.52
C ASP A 146 16.73 -0.73 1.68
N SER A 147 17.06 -0.16 2.84
CA SER A 147 17.36 -0.95 4.04
C SER A 147 16.17 -1.79 4.54
N GLN A 148 14.94 -1.35 4.32
CA GLN A 148 13.73 -2.09 4.69
C GLN A 148 13.46 -3.25 3.72
N THR A 149 13.95 -3.19 2.48
CA THR A 149 13.80 -4.30 1.52
C THR A 149 14.44 -5.58 2.06
N PHE A 150 15.54 -5.44 2.82
CA PHE A 150 16.19 -6.55 3.49
C PHE A 150 15.35 -7.02 4.69
N GLY A 151 14.75 -8.20 4.54
CA GLY A 151 13.92 -8.81 5.59
C GLY A 151 12.43 -8.45 5.51
N TRP A 152 12.00 -7.71 4.48
CA TRP A 152 10.58 -7.41 4.24
C TRP A 152 9.78 -8.70 4.00
N VAL A 153 10.23 -9.51 3.03
CA VAL A 153 9.66 -10.84 2.77
C VAL A 153 10.53 -11.86 3.48
N LYS A 154 10.06 -12.38 4.62
CA LYS A 154 10.67 -13.56 5.24
C LYS A 154 10.35 -14.76 4.34
N GLY A 155 11.33 -15.18 3.54
CA GLY A 155 11.22 -16.43 2.80
C GLY A 155 10.93 -17.61 3.73
N PRO A 156 10.42 -18.74 3.21
CA PRO A 156 10.16 -19.91 4.03
C PRO A 156 11.44 -20.29 4.79
N PRO A 157 11.36 -20.63 6.08
CA PRO A 157 12.53 -20.99 6.87
C PRO A 157 13.23 -22.18 6.20
N VAL A 158 14.40 -21.92 5.62
CA VAL A 158 15.24 -22.98 5.08
C VAL A 158 15.77 -23.77 6.26
N LYS A 159 15.55 -25.09 6.27
CA LYS A 159 16.15 -25.97 7.28
C LYS A 159 17.66 -25.86 7.19
N THR A 160 18.25 -25.17 8.15
CA THR A 160 19.69 -25.18 8.36
C THR A 160 20.04 -26.38 9.23
N PHE A 161 21.09 -27.10 8.84
CA PHE A 161 21.68 -28.15 9.67
C PHE A 161 22.93 -27.57 10.33
N PRO A 162 22.80 -26.92 11.50
CA PRO A 162 23.96 -26.35 12.17
C PRO A 162 24.91 -27.48 12.57
N LYS A 163 26.21 -27.29 12.31
CA LYS A 163 27.25 -28.17 12.86
C LYS A 163 27.28 -27.95 14.37
N LYS A 164 26.65 -28.85 15.12
CA LYS A 164 26.74 -28.87 16.59
C LYS A 164 28.09 -29.45 16.99
N SER A 165 28.72 -28.90 18.03
CA SER A 165 29.90 -29.52 18.63
C SER A 165 29.54 -30.91 19.13
N CYS A 166 30.29 -31.93 18.72
CA CYS A 166 30.17 -33.28 19.27
C CYS A 166 30.77 -33.35 20.68
N GLU A 167 30.47 -34.40 21.43
CA GLU A 167 30.98 -34.55 22.81
C GLU A 167 32.50 -34.58 22.87
N GLU A 168 33.19 -35.12 21.85
CA GLU A 168 34.66 -35.12 21.79
C GLU A 168 35.24 -33.71 21.65
N THR A 169 34.61 -32.85 20.84
CA THR A 169 35.06 -31.46 20.67
C THR A 169 34.74 -30.62 21.91
N LYS A 170 33.62 -30.89 22.60
CA LYS A 170 33.34 -30.29 23.90
C LYS A 170 34.35 -30.70 24.96
N PHE A 171 34.68 -31.99 25.02
CA PHE A 171 35.64 -32.54 25.97
C PHE A 171 37.06 -32.01 25.74
N ALA A 172 37.51 -31.96 24.48
CA ALA A 172 38.79 -31.36 24.13
C ALA A 172 38.84 -29.87 24.52
N SER A 173 37.75 -29.11 24.27
CA SER A 173 37.64 -27.71 24.72
C SER A 173 37.70 -27.58 26.24
N ALA A 174 37.06 -28.48 26.98
CA ALA A 174 37.06 -28.48 28.44
C ALA A 174 38.45 -28.80 29.01
N MET A 175 39.16 -29.78 28.42
CA MET A 175 40.54 -30.09 28.78
C MET A 175 41.49 -28.90 28.58
N ILE A 176 41.41 -28.26 27.40
CA ILE A 176 42.22 -27.08 27.07
C ILE A 176 41.92 -25.92 28.04
N GLN A 177 40.64 -25.69 28.38
CA GLN A 177 40.25 -24.68 29.36
C GLN A 177 40.70 -25.01 30.79
N SER A 178 40.78 -26.30 31.15
CA SER A 178 41.28 -26.75 32.45
C SER A 178 42.80 -26.69 32.59
N GLY A 179 43.53 -26.23 31.56
CA GLY A 179 44.99 -26.10 31.59
C GLY A 179 45.74 -27.41 31.40
N VAL A 180 45.04 -28.50 31.07
CA VAL A 180 45.65 -29.80 30.76
C VAL A 180 46.07 -29.77 29.28
N ASN A 181 47.25 -29.21 29.03
CA ASN A 181 47.89 -29.28 27.71
C ASN A 181 48.54 -30.66 27.53
N TYR A 182 48.05 -31.44 26.57
CA TYR A 182 48.78 -32.57 26.01
C TYR A 182 49.66 -32.06 24.86
N PHE A 183 50.74 -31.38 25.21
CA PHE A 183 51.93 -31.23 24.37
C PHE A 183 53.13 -31.76 25.14
#